data_AF-A0A844EH71-F1
#
_entry.id   AF-A0A844EH71-F1
#
_cell.length_a   1.000
_cell.length_b   1.000
_cell.length_c   1.000
_cell.angle_alpha   90.00
_cell.angle_beta   90.00
_cell.angle_gamma   90.00
#
_symmetry.space_group_name_H-M   'P 1'
#
loop_
_entity.id
_entity.type
_entity.pdbx_description
1 polymer ?
#
loop_
_entity_poly.entity_id
_entity_poly.type
_entity_poly.pdbx_seq_one_letter_code
_entity_poly.pdbx_strand_id
1 'polypeptide(L)'
;QELMRPERHIQLLDDFAEDQLAAILATYQEKYDQFIKLRNLNEKKHQNEKEWAQRVDMLKFQIKEIEAADLHENEDTDLAAERDRLNNFQKIHDALLASYEGINGDEDVSGSIDSIGTAMSSMQDIEDLDPEYKQISDNLSGAFFALQDVASQISDQLSNLEFDQDRLDQVEQRLSTIYQLKHKYGDSVSQILAYLAKIKQELKQMSGDAEANDDLDKQLAGIKKDLIKDAQKITLIRQQFAKKL
;
A
#
# COMPACT_ATOMS: atom_id res chain seq x y z
N GLN A 1 -46.63 51.92 -29.66
CA GLN A 1 -46.05 50.85 -30.52
C GLN A 1 -45.46 49.68 -29.68
N GLU A 2 -45.83 49.52 -28.41
CA GLU A 2 -45.31 48.43 -27.55
C GLU A 2 -46.13 47.13 -27.64
N LEU A 3 -47.43 47.22 -27.95
CA LEU A 3 -48.31 46.05 -28.16
C LEU A 3 -47.86 45.11 -29.29
N MET A 4 -47.02 45.56 -30.21
CA MET A 4 -46.50 44.76 -31.33
C MET A 4 -45.22 44.01 -30.98
N ARG A 5 -44.71 44.14 -29.74
CA ARG A 5 -43.51 43.46 -29.25
C ARG A 5 -43.93 42.43 -28.19
N PRO A 6 -43.99 41.12 -28.54
CA PRO A 6 -44.35 40.05 -27.61
C PRO A 6 -43.53 40.06 -26.32
N GLU A 7 -42.27 40.49 -26.42
CA GLU A 7 -41.32 40.63 -25.32
C GLU A 7 -41.78 41.61 -24.22
N ARG A 8 -42.61 42.62 -24.57
CA ARG A 8 -43.12 43.63 -23.62
C ARG A 8 -44.48 43.28 -23.03
N HIS A 9 -45.14 42.22 -23.51
CA HIS A 9 -46.49 41.87 -23.05
C HIS A 9 -46.52 41.47 -21.57
N ILE A 10 -45.46 40.85 -21.05
CA ILE A 10 -45.35 40.53 -19.63
C ILE A 10 -45.20 41.80 -18.79
N GLN A 11 -44.35 42.75 -19.21
CA GLN A 11 -44.18 44.03 -18.51
C GLN A 11 -45.49 44.83 -18.50
N LEU A 12 -46.18 44.93 -19.64
CA LEU A 12 -47.48 45.62 -19.73
C LEU A 12 -48.54 44.99 -18.80
N LEU A 13 -48.54 43.67 -18.67
CA LEU A 13 -49.46 42.95 -17.77
C LEU A 13 -49.09 43.13 -16.30
N ASP A 14 -47.79 43.16 -15.99
CA ASP A 14 -47.27 43.37 -14.65
C ASP A 14 -47.53 44.81 -14.18
N ASP A 15 -47.36 45.80 -15.06
CA ASP A 15 -47.67 47.22 -14.82
C ASP A 15 -49.18 47.42 -14.56
N PHE A 16 -50.04 46.68 -15.27
CA PHE A 16 -51.50 46.72 -15.03
C PHE A 16 -51.91 46.03 -13.71
N ALA A 17 -51.09 45.14 -13.17
CA ALA A 17 -51.31 44.41 -11.93
C ALA A 17 -50.45 44.91 -10.77
N GLU A 18 -49.82 46.09 -10.90
CA GLU A 18 -48.74 46.60 -10.04
C GLU A 18 -49.08 46.51 -8.55
N ASP A 19 -50.28 46.96 -8.14
CA ASP A 19 -50.75 46.96 -6.76
C ASP A 19 -50.75 45.57 -6.08
N GLN A 20 -50.93 44.50 -6.86
CA GLN A 20 -50.99 43.11 -6.35
C GLN A 20 -49.73 42.31 -6.65
N LEU A 21 -48.92 42.73 -7.63
CA LEU A 21 -47.80 41.95 -8.14
C LEU A 21 -46.44 42.47 -7.67
N ALA A 22 -46.27 43.78 -7.47
CA ALA A 22 -44.97 44.41 -7.22
C ALA A 22 -44.23 43.83 -6.00
N ALA A 23 -44.92 43.66 -4.87
CA ALA A 23 -44.32 43.12 -3.65
C ALA A 23 -43.88 41.65 -3.78
N ILE A 24 -44.66 40.83 -4.51
CA ILE A 24 -44.36 39.41 -4.72
C ILE A 24 -43.22 39.27 -5.73
N LEU A 25 -43.18 40.10 -6.77
CA LEU A 25 -42.09 40.16 -7.75
C LEU A 25 -40.76 40.56 -7.11
N ALA A 26 -40.75 41.60 -6.25
CA ALA A 26 -39.56 42.01 -5.52
C ALA A 26 -39.04 40.89 -4.61
N THR A 27 -39.94 40.26 -3.84
CA THR A 27 -39.60 39.11 -2.97
C THR A 27 -39.05 37.93 -3.78
N TYR A 28 -39.64 37.65 -4.94
CA TYR A 28 -39.19 36.58 -5.84
C TYR A 28 -37.80 36.87 -6.40
N GLN A 29 -37.53 38.11 -6.84
CA GLN A 29 -36.22 38.52 -7.35
C GLN A 29 -35.13 38.42 -6.28
N GLU A 30 -35.38 38.90 -5.06
CA GLU A 30 -34.42 38.77 -3.95
C GLU A 30 -34.08 37.30 -3.65
N LYS A 31 -35.10 36.43 -3.56
CA LYS A 31 -34.91 34.99 -3.36
C LYS A 31 -34.19 34.33 -4.53
N TYR A 32 -34.42 34.81 -5.75
CA TYR A 32 -33.79 34.27 -6.95
C TYR A 32 -32.31 34.64 -7.00
N ASP A 33 -31.96 35.87 -6.64
CA ASP A 33 -30.56 36.30 -6.53
C ASP A 33 -29.82 35.52 -5.45
N GLN A 34 -30.47 35.27 -4.30
CA GLN A 34 -29.94 34.41 -3.25
C GLN A 34 -29.75 32.97 -3.73
N PHE A 35 -30.73 32.42 -4.46
CA PHE A 35 -30.64 31.09 -5.06
C PHE A 35 -29.48 30.97 -6.03
N ILE A 36 -29.28 31.94 -6.92
CA ILE A 36 -28.16 31.92 -7.88
C ILE A 36 -26.81 31.97 -7.14
N LYS A 37 -26.68 32.82 -6.12
CA LYS A 37 -25.46 32.88 -5.29
C LYS A 37 -25.17 31.54 -4.61
N LEU A 38 -26.17 30.94 -3.96
CA LEU A 38 -26.04 29.66 -3.27
C LEU A 38 -25.80 28.51 -4.26
N ARG A 39 -26.46 28.51 -5.41
CA ARG A 39 -26.25 27.53 -6.48
C ARG A 39 -24.82 27.56 -7.01
N ASN A 40 -24.28 28.75 -7.29
CA ASN A 40 -22.89 28.87 -7.75
C ASN A 40 -21.88 28.42 -6.68
N LEU A 41 -22.17 28.70 -5.41
CA LEU A 41 -21.37 28.22 -4.28
C LEU A 41 -21.42 26.69 -4.16
N ASN A 42 -22.61 26.11 -4.33
CA ASN A 42 -22.87 24.69 -4.27
C ASN A 42 -22.25 23.93 -5.45
N GLU A 43 -22.39 24.42 -6.68
CA GLU A 43 -21.75 23.83 -7.87
C GLU A 43 -20.21 23.81 -7.73
N LYS A 44 -19.60 24.91 -7.26
CA LYS A 44 -18.16 24.93 -6.95
C LYS A 44 -17.77 23.93 -5.85
N LYS A 45 -18.61 23.77 -4.83
CA LYS A 45 -18.38 22.80 -3.74
C LYS A 45 -18.54 21.35 -4.21
N HIS A 46 -19.55 21.03 -5.02
CA HIS A 46 -19.78 19.69 -5.60
C HIS A 46 -18.62 19.26 -6.51
N GLN A 47 -18.03 20.20 -7.24
CA GLN A 47 -16.85 19.91 -8.06
C GLN A 47 -15.64 19.51 -7.21
N ASN A 48 -15.46 20.18 -6.07
CA ASN A 48 -14.47 19.78 -5.06
C ASN A 48 -14.84 18.47 -4.35
N GLU A 49 -16.13 18.14 -4.23
CA GLU A 49 -16.60 16.92 -3.55
C GLU A 49 -16.14 15.64 -4.25
N LYS A 50 -16.08 15.63 -5.58
CA LYS A 50 -15.56 14.47 -6.33
C LYS A 50 -14.07 14.24 -6.06
N GLU A 51 -13.26 15.29 -6.11
CA GLU A 51 -11.82 15.23 -5.80
C GLU A 51 -11.61 14.86 -4.32
N TRP A 52 -12.44 15.41 -3.45
CA TRP A 52 -12.47 15.10 -2.02
C TRP A 52 -12.76 13.62 -1.77
N ALA A 53 -13.79 13.05 -2.41
CA ALA A 53 -14.15 11.64 -2.26
C ALA A 53 -13.03 10.72 -2.74
N GLN A 54 -12.42 11.02 -3.89
CA GLN A 54 -11.25 10.30 -4.39
C GLN A 54 -10.07 10.35 -3.42
N ARG A 55 -9.83 11.53 -2.83
CA ARG A 55 -8.76 11.69 -1.83
C ARG A 55 -9.07 10.94 -0.55
N VAL A 56 -10.30 10.95 -0.07
CA VAL A 56 -10.75 10.18 1.10
C VAL A 56 -10.53 8.68 0.88
N ASP A 57 -10.91 8.15 -0.28
CA ASP A 57 -10.72 6.74 -0.59
C ASP A 57 -9.24 6.36 -0.68
N MET A 58 -8.42 7.23 -1.29
CA MET A 58 -6.96 7.07 -1.32
C MET A 58 -6.37 7.05 0.09
N LEU A 59 -6.71 8.01 0.96
CA LEU A 59 -6.21 8.08 2.33
C LEU A 59 -6.64 6.86 3.14
N LYS A 60 -7.89 6.40 3.01
CA LYS A 60 -8.38 5.17 3.68
C LYS A 60 -7.60 3.94 3.22
N PHE A 61 -7.33 3.83 1.92
CA PHE A 61 -6.52 2.73 1.39
C PHE A 61 -5.10 2.74 1.97
N GLN A 62 -4.44 3.90 1.94
CA GLN A 62 -3.08 4.06 2.47
C GLN A 62 -3.00 3.76 3.97
N ILE A 63 -3.95 4.28 4.75
CA ILE A 63 -4.04 3.99 6.20
C ILE A 63 -4.17 2.49 6.42
N LYS A 64 -5.09 1.83 5.73
CA LYS A 64 -5.32 0.40 5.88
C LYS A 64 -4.09 -0.43 5.48
N GLU A 65 -3.39 -0.05 4.41
CA GLU A 65 -2.17 -0.74 3.97
C GLU A 65 -1.06 -0.63 5.02
N ILE A 66 -0.81 0.57 5.56
CA ILE A 66 0.24 0.78 6.57
C ILE A 66 -0.13 0.13 7.90
N GLU A 67 -1.40 0.22 8.34
CA GLU A 67 -1.85 -0.42 9.59
C GLU A 67 -1.82 -1.94 9.51
N ALA A 68 -2.20 -2.53 8.37
CA ALA A 68 -2.15 -3.98 8.18
C ALA A 68 -0.71 -4.52 8.22
N ALA A 69 0.27 -3.68 7.92
CA ALA A 69 1.68 -4.06 8.01
C ALA A 69 2.21 -4.07 9.44
N ASP A 70 1.53 -3.43 10.40
CA ASP A 70 1.89 -3.43 11.83
C ASP A 70 3.39 -3.15 12.06
N LEU A 71 3.86 -2.01 11.56
CA LEU A 71 5.28 -1.64 11.59
C LEU A 71 5.70 -1.19 12.99
N HIS A 72 6.85 -1.68 13.44
CA HIS A 72 7.45 -1.30 14.71
C HIS A 72 8.72 -0.45 14.51
N GLU A 73 8.99 0.46 15.43
CA GLU A 73 10.19 1.30 15.36
C GLU A 73 11.46 0.43 15.47
N ASN A 74 12.46 0.71 14.62
CA ASN A 74 13.72 -0.05 14.49
C ASN A 74 13.58 -1.52 14.06
N GLU A 75 12.39 -1.94 13.64
CA GLU A 75 12.16 -3.32 13.19
C GLU A 75 13.04 -3.71 12.00
N ASP A 76 13.24 -2.81 11.03
CA ASP A 76 14.07 -3.08 9.85
C ASP A 76 15.55 -3.24 10.19
N THR A 77 16.05 -2.48 11.16
CA THR A 77 17.44 -2.60 11.62
C THR A 77 17.67 -3.89 12.39
N ASP A 78 16.73 -4.29 13.24
CA ASP A 78 16.84 -5.51 14.05
C ASP A 78 16.76 -6.75 13.16
N LEU A 79 15.80 -6.78 12.23
CA LEU A 79 15.65 -7.87 11.25
C LEU A 79 16.83 -7.95 10.28
N ALA A 80 17.44 -6.83 9.89
CA ALA A 80 18.64 -6.86 9.04
C ALA A 80 19.83 -7.51 9.76
N ALA A 81 20.03 -7.19 11.04
CA ALA A 81 21.06 -7.81 11.86
C ALA A 81 20.80 -9.31 12.05
N GLU A 82 19.54 -9.70 12.28
CA GLU A 82 19.13 -11.10 12.37
C GLU A 82 19.38 -11.85 11.06
N ARG A 83 18.97 -11.28 9.92
CA ARG A 83 19.20 -11.83 8.57
C ARG A 83 20.69 -12.05 8.31
N ASP A 84 21.54 -11.08 8.64
CA ASP A 84 22.98 -11.20 8.41
C ASP A 84 23.59 -12.34 9.26
N ARG A 85 23.11 -12.51 10.50
CA ARG A 85 23.47 -13.65 11.34
C ARG A 85 23.03 -14.97 10.69
N LEU A 86 21.76 -15.09 10.29
CA LEU A 86 21.19 -16.29 9.68
C LEU A 86 21.87 -16.66 8.35
N ASN A 87 22.16 -15.67 7.49
CA ASN A 87 22.89 -15.88 6.24
C ASN A 87 24.30 -16.42 6.45
N ASN A 88 24.99 -16.01 7.53
CA ASN A 88 26.28 -16.58 7.87
C ASN A 88 26.14 -18.04 8.30
N PHE A 89 25.10 -18.40 9.05
CA PHE A 89 24.81 -19.79 9.38
C PHE A 89 24.53 -20.62 8.12
N GLN A 90 23.70 -20.14 7.20
CA GLN A 90 23.43 -20.83 5.93
C GLN A 90 24.71 -21.08 5.13
N LYS A 91 25.56 -20.06 4.99
CA LYS A 91 26.85 -20.22 4.30
C LYS A 91 27.76 -21.26 4.96
N ILE A 92 27.79 -21.31 6.29
CA ILE A 92 28.56 -22.30 7.03
C ILE A 92 27.97 -23.70 6.79
N HIS A 93 26.65 -23.85 6.91
CA HIS A 93 25.94 -25.10 6.67
C HIS A 93 26.23 -25.64 5.26
N ASP A 94 26.04 -24.82 4.22
CA ASP A 94 26.26 -25.20 2.83
C ASP A 94 27.71 -25.60 2.57
N ALA A 95 28.67 -24.87 3.13
CA ALA A 95 30.09 -25.19 3.01
C ALA A 95 30.44 -26.52 3.69
N LEU A 96 29.90 -26.78 4.88
CA LEU A 96 30.09 -28.04 5.59
C LEU A 96 29.44 -29.21 4.85
N LEU A 97 28.20 -29.05 4.38
CA LEU A 97 27.46 -30.08 3.65
C LEU A 97 28.18 -30.45 2.35
N ALA A 98 28.52 -29.45 1.53
CA ALA A 98 29.23 -29.67 0.28
C ALA A 98 30.62 -30.32 0.51
N SER A 99 31.30 -29.97 1.60
CA SER A 99 32.58 -30.60 1.96
C SER A 99 32.39 -32.05 2.40
N TYR A 100 31.36 -32.33 3.19
CA TYR A 100 31.04 -33.67 3.64
C TYR A 100 30.67 -34.59 2.47
N GLU A 101 29.75 -34.15 1.61
CA GLU A 101 29.34 -34.86 0.39
C GLU A 101 30.51 -35.04 -0.58
N GLY A 102 31.38 -34.03 -0.73
CA GLY A 102 32.57 -34.17 -1.57
C GLY A 102 33.57 -35.23 -1.09
N ILE A 103 33.67 -35.43 0.24
CA ILE A 103 34.58 -36.42 0.84
C ILE A 103 33.94 -37.81 0.85
N ASN A 104 32.74 -37.94 1.41
CA ASN A 104 32.06 -39.23 1.66
C ASN A 104 31.14 -39.68 0.53
N GLY A 105 30.78 -38.79 -0.39
CA GLY A 105 29.76 -39.05 -1.41
C GLY A 105 28.34 -38.82 -0.88
N ASP A 106 27.38 -39.04 -1.76
CA ASP A 106 25.95 -39.08 -1.47
C ASP A 106 25.35 -40.46 -1.84
N GLU A 107 24.02 -40.58 -1.93
CA GLU A 107 23.39 -41.86 -2.30
C GLU A 107 23.71 -42.31 -3.74
N ASP A 108 24.05 -41.38 -4.64
CA ASP A 108 24.21 -41.62 -6.08
C ASP A 108 25.68 -41.54 -6.56
N VAL A 109 26.56 -40.88 -5.79
CA VAL A 109 27.94 -40.57 -6.15
C VAL A 109 28.90 -41.05 -5.06
N SER A 110 29.85 -41.90 -5.44
CA SER A 110 30.92 -42.33 -4.52
C SER A 110 31.81 -41.17 -4.09
N GLY A 111 32.21 -41.19 -2.82
CA GLY A 111 33.04 -40.16 -2.23
C GLY A 111 34.47 -40.15 -2.76
N SER A 112 35.13 -39.00 -2.64
CA SER A 112 36.58 -38.90 -2.91
C SER A 112 37.37 -39.88 -2.02
N ILE A 113 36.89 -40.13 -0.79
CA ILE A 113 37.55 -41.04 0.15
C ILE A 113 37.56 -42.50 -0.32
N ASP A 114 36.53 -42.95 -1.04
CA ASP A 114 36.44 -44.31 -1.59
C ASP A 114 37.51 -44.55 -2.66
N SER A 115 37.71 -43.55 -3.53
CA SER A 115 38.74 -43.58 -4.57
C SER A 115 40.15 -43.61 -3.96
N ILE A 116 40.36 -42.84 -2.90
CA ILE A 116 41.64 -42.84 -2.15
C ILE A 116 41.84 -44.16 -1.43
N GLY A 117 40.79 -44.75 -0.84
CA GLY A 117 40.84 -46.07 -0.20
C GLY A 117 41.21 -47.18 -1.20
N THR A 118 40.70 -47.09 -2.43
CA THR A 118 41.06 -48.02 -3.51
C THR A 118 42.54 -47.87 -3.91
N ALA A 119 43.03 -46.64 -4.05
CA ALA A 119 44.44 -46.37 -4.35
C ALA A 119 45.37 -46.83 -3.21
N MET A 120 44.97 -46.59 -1.96
CA MET A 120 45.67 -47.06 -0.77
C MET A 120 45.81 -48.58 -0.78
N SER A 121 44.71 -49.31 -0.98
CA SER A 121 44.71 -50.78 -1.04
C SER A 121 45.64 -51.31 -2.14
N SER A 122 45.61 -50.68 -3.32
CA SER A 122 46.46 -51.08 -4.46
C SER A 122 47.95 -50.87 -4.20
N MET A 123 48.33 -49.82 -3.45
CA MET A 123 49.73 -49.57 -3.10
C MET A 123 50.22 -50.47 -1.95
N GLN A 124 49.34 -50.80 -1.00
CA GLN A 124 49.63 -51.77 0.06
C GLN A 124 49.95 -53.15 -0.51
N ASP A 125 49.31 -53.56 -1.61
CA ASP A 125 49.60 -54.85 -2.27
C ASP A 125 51.04 -54.97 -2.80
N ILE A 126 51.72 -53.84 -3.06
CA ILE A 126 53.07 -53.80 -3.66
C ILE A 126 54.13 -53.17 -2.76
N GLU A 127 53.78 -52.76 -1.53
CA GLU A 127 54.66 -51.98 -0.67
C GLU A 127 55.93 -52.71 -0.25
N ASP A 128 55.89 -54.04 -0.17
CA ASP A 128 57.02 -54.90 0.19
C ASP A 128 58.01 -55.12 -0.97
N LEU A 129 57.67 -54.71 -2.20
CA LEU A 129 58.51 -54.95 -3.38
C LEU A 129 59.67 -53.96 -3.49
N ASP A 130 59.50 -52.72 -3.02
CA ASP A 130 60.52 -51.67 -3.06
C ASP A 130 60.29 -50.60 -1.96
N PRO A 131 61.34 -50.11 -1.28
CA PRO A 131 61.21 -49.00 -0.32
C PRO A 131 60.52 -47.74 -0.86
N GLU A 132 60.64 -47.41 -2.15
CA GLU A 132 59.93 -46.29 -2.77
C GLU A 132 58.41 -46.50 -2.78
N TYR A 133 57.95 -47.73 -3.02
CA TYR A 133 56.51 -48.06 -3.00
C TYR A 133 55.95 -48.03 -1.59
N LYS A 134 56.72 -48.48 -0.60
CA LYS A 134 56.37 -48.34 0.82
C LYS A 134 56.13 -46.87 1.20
N GLN A 135 57.02 -45.98 0.79
CA GLN A 135 56.86 -44.56 1.08
C GLN A 135 55.59 -43.96 0.46
N ILE A 136 55.20 -44.41 -0.73
CA ILE A 136 53.95 -44.00 -1.38
C ILE A 136 52.73 -44.58 -0.65
N SER A 137 52.78 -45.86 -0.26
CA SER A 137 51.74 -46.54 0.52
C SER A 137 51.48 -45.82 1.85
N ASP A 138 52.54 -45.52 2.61
CA ASP A 138 52.47 -44.80 3.89
C ASP A 138 51.82 -43.41 3.70
N ASN A 139 52.19 -42.68 2.65
CA ASN A 139 51.63 -41.36 2.35
C ASN A 139 50.14 -41.43 1.98
N LEU A 140 49.72 -42.42 1.19
CA LEU A 140 48.30 -42.63 0.84
C LEU A 140 47.48 -43.01 2.07
N SER A 141 48.01 -43.90 2.91
CA SER A 141 47.36 -44.30 4.16
C SER A 141 47.17 -43.11 5.11
N GLY A 142 48.21 -42.29 5.28
CA GLY A 142 48.12 -41.04 6.04
C GLY A 142 47.07 -40.08 5.49
N ALA A 143 47.01 -39.89 4.17
CA ALA A 143 46.01 -39.04 3.53
C ALA A 143 44.57 -39.57 3.70
N PHE A 144 44.38 -40.88 3.58
CA PHE A 144 43.08 -41.53 3.77
C PHE A 144 42.54 -41.30 5.18
N PHE A 145 43.33 -41.61 6.21
CA PHE A 145 42.89 -41.44 7.60
C PHE A 145 42.71 -39.97 7.99
N ALA A 146 43.55 -39.06 7.47
CA ALA A 146 43.37 -37.63 7.68
C ALA A 146 42.05 -37.12 7.09
N LEU A 147 41.67 -37.58 5.88
CA LEU A 147 40.38 -37.23 5.29
C LEU A 147 39.20 -37.82 6.07
N GLN A 148 39.33 -39.04 6.59
CA GLN A 148 38.29 -39.67 7.41
C GLN A 148 38.05 -38.88 8.71
N ASP A 149 39.12 -38.43 9.37
CA ASP A 149 39.03 -37.62 10.58
C ASP A 149 38.37 -36.26 10.29
N VAL A 150 38.79 -35.57 9.22
CA VAL A 150 38.17 -34.30 8.80
C VAL A 150 36.68 -34.49 8.47
N ALA A 151 36.31 -35.57 7.79
CA ALA A 151 34.93 -35.87 7.46
C ALA A 151 34.08 -36.08 8.73
N SER A 152 34.62 -36.77 9.73
CA SER A 152 33.96 -36.93 11.03
C SER A 152 33.76 -35.59 11.73
N GLN A 153 34.79 -34.74 11.76
CA GLN A 153 34.70 -33.40 12.36
C GLN A 153 33.64 -32.54 11.67
N ILE A 154 33.56 -32.58 10.33
CA ILE A 154 32.53 -31.87 9.57
C ILE A 154 31.13 -32.40 9.89
N SER A 155 30.96 -33.73 10.00
CA SER A 155 29.69 -34.35 10.39
C SER A 155 29.22 -33.93 11.78
N ASP A 156 30.16 -33.85 12.74
CA ASP A 156 29.88 -33.36 14.08
C ASP A 156 29.46 -31.89 14.06
N GLN A 157 30.09 -31.05 13.23
CA GLN A 157 29.68 -29.65 13.07
C GLN A 157 28.28 -29.54 12.46
N LEU A 158 27.97 -30.30 11.40
CA LEU A 158 26.64 -30.33 10.78
C LEU A 158 25.57 -30.74 11.78
N SER A 159 25.84 -31.76 12.61
CA SER A 159 24.89 -32.25 13.62
C SER A 159 24.62 -31.24 14.73
N ASN A 160 25.58 -30.36 15.03
CA ASN A 160 25.44 -29.30 16.04
C ASN A 160 24.83 -28.01 15.49
N LEU A 161 24.74 -27.87 14.16
CA LEU A 161 24.25 -26.68 13.51
C LEU A 161 22.72 -26.75 13.38
N GLU A 162 22.01 -26.25 14.40
CA GLU A 162 20.57 -26.00 14.29
C GLU A 162 20.34 -24.78 13.40
N PHE A 163 20.25 -25.00 12.10
CA PHE A 163 19.89 -23.97 11.15
C PHE A 163 18.37 -23.90 10.96
N ASP A 164 17.80 -22.72 11.19
CA ASP A 164 16.38 -22.44 11.02
C ASP A 164 16.14 -21.70 9.69
N GLN A 165 16.06 -22.48 8.60
CA GLN A 165 15.76 -21.96 7.26
C GLN A 165 14.42 -21.23 7.24
N ASP A 166 13.41 -21.79 7.91
CA ASP A 166 12.07 -21.22 7.99
C ASP A 166 12.12 -19.81 8.60
N ARG A 167 12.98 -19.59 9.59
CA ARG A 167 13.19 -18.26 10.19
C ARG A 167 13.86 -17.28 9.22
N LEU A 168 14.86 -17.71 8.46
CA LEU A 168 15.51 -16.85 7.46
C LEU A 168 14.49 -16.37 6.42
N ASP A 169 13.67 -17.28 5.89
CA ASP A 169 12.64 -16.96 4.90
C ASP A 169 11.60 -15.98 5.45
N GLN A 170 11.17 -16.16 6.70
CA GLN A 170 10.27 -15.23 7.39
C GLN A 170 10.86 -13.82 7.52
N VAL A 171 12.13 -13.73 7.92
CA VAL A 171 12.85 -12.46 8.09
C VAL A 171 12.98 -11.74 6.74
N GLU A 172 13.33 -12.45 5.67
CA GLU A 172 13.43 -11.87 4.33
C GLU A 172 12.08 -11.39 3.80
N GLN A 173 11.01 -12.18 3.98
CA GLN A 173 9.66 -11.78 3.59
C GLN A 173 9.19 -10.54 4.36
N ARG A 174 9.49 -10.45 5.65
CA ARG A 174 9.16 -9.29 6.48
C ARG A 174 9.94 -8.05 6.04
N LEU A 175 11.25 -8.16 5.82
CA LEU A 175 12.09 -7.07 5.30
C LEU A 175 11.61 -6.59 3.93
N SER A 176 11.19 -7.50 3.04
CA SER A 176 10.63 -7.16 1.73
C SER A 176 9.35 -6.33 1.86
N THR A 177 8.46 -6.72 2.78
CA THR A 177 7.23 -5.98 3.09
C THR A 177 7.55 -4.55 3.56
N ILE A 178 8.50 -4.42 4.49
CA ILE A 178 8.94 -3.12 5.00
C ILE A 178 9.55 -2.27 3.87
N TYR A 179 10.39 -2.86 3.01
CA TYR A 179 11.00 -2.17 1.88
C TYR A 179 9.97 -1.61 0.89
N GLN A 180 8.93 -2.37 0.57
CA GLN A 180 7.85 -1.92 -0.31
C GLN A 180 7.10 -0.72 0.29
N LEU A 181 6.85 -0.72 1.60
CA LEU A 181 6.21 0.39 2.30
C LEU A 181 7.12 1.61 2.37
N LYS A 182 8.43 1.41 2.58
CA LYS A 182 9.42 2.51 2.54
C LYS A 182 9.39 3.20 1.18
N HIS A 183 9.41 2.44 0.09
CA HIS A 183 9.35 3.01 -1.26
C HIS A 183 8.07 3.83 -1.52
N LYS A 184 6.94 3.45 -0.92
CA LYS A 184 5.65 4.15 -1.10
C LYS A 184 5.47 5.36 -0.18
N TYR A 185 5.99 5.31 1.05
CA TYR A 185 5.55 6.20 2.14
C TYR A 185 6.68 6.90 2.92
N GLY A 186 7.95 6.52 2.75
CA GLY A 186 9.07 7.21 3.38
C GLY A 186 10.36 6.38 3.48
N ASP A 187 11.50 7.03 3.65
CA ASP A 187 12.81 6.37 3.64
C ASP A 187 13.14 5.59 4.92
N SER A 188 12.30 5.67 5.96
CA SER A 188 12.43 4.92 7.22
C SER A 188 11.08 4.54 7.82
N VAL A 189 11.07 3.51 8.67
CA VAL A 189 9.84 3.10 9.40
C VAL A 189 9.27 4.27 10.19
N SER A 190 10.10 5.06 10.86
CA SER A 190 9.67 6.26 11.59
C SER A 190 9.00 7.29 10.67
N GLN A 191 9.48 7.49 9.45
CA GLN A 191 8.84 8.38 8.47
C GLN A 191 7.48 7.84 8.02
N ILE A 192 7.35 6.52 7.80
CA ILE A 192 6.07 5.89 7.43
C ILE A 192 5.05 6.07 8.57
N LEU A 193 5.45 5.84 9.82
CA LEU A 193 4.58 6.02 10.98
C LEU A 193 4.16 7.49 11.18
N ALA A 194 5.08 8.43 10.96
CA ALA A 194 4.77 9.86 10.97
C ALA A 194 3.79 10.24 9.83
N TYR A 195 3.99 9.66 8.64
CA TYR A 195 3.08 9.82 7.52
C TYR A 195 1.68 9.26 7.85
N LEU A 196 1.60 8.08 8.47
CA LEU A 196 0.34 7.48 8.93
C LEU A 196 -0.41 8.42 9.89
N ALA A 197 0.28 8.99 10.87
CA ALA A 197 -0.33 9.93 11.81
C ALA A 197 -0.88 11.17 11.10
N LYS A 198 -0.11 11.71 10.14
CA LYS A 198 -0.52 12.86 9.33
C LYS A 198 -1.79 12.58 8.51
N ILE A 199 -1.82 11.47 7.76
CA ILE A 199 -2.97 11.14 6.90
C ILE A 199 -4.22 10.78 7.71
N LYS A 200 -4.07 10.20 8.90
CA LYS A 200 -5.20 9.98 9.83
C LYS A 200 -5.80 11.30 10.30
N GLN A 201 -4.96 12.26 10.65
CA GLN A 201 -5.43 13.59 11.04
C GLN A 201 -6.13 14.30 9.88
N GLU A 202 -5.56 14.22 8.68
CA GLU A 202 -6.14 14.78 7.46
C GLU A 202 -7.52 14.16 7.17
N LEU A 203 -7.64 12.84 7.19
CA LEU A 203 -8.91 12.14 6.96
C LEU A 203 -9.99 12.53 7.98
N LYS A 204 -9.60 12.72 9.25
CA LYS A 204 -10.51 13.17 10.31
C LYS A 204 -11.02 14.58 10.06
N GLN A 205 -10.16 15.50 9.63
CA GLN A 205 -10.56 16.87 9.28
C GLN A 205 -11.50 16.88 8.09
N MET A 206 -11.16 16.14 7.03
CA MET A 206 -11.97 16.03 5.82
C MET A 206 -13.37 15.50 6.13
N SER A 207 -13.50 14.49 7.02
CA SER A 207 -14.79 13.93 7.40
C SER A 207 -15.73 14.95 8.07
N GLY A 208 -15.18 15.91 8.83
CA GLY A 208 -15.97 17.01 9.42
C GLY A 208 -16.49 18.00 8.39
N ASP A 209 -15.74 18.25 7.30
CA ASP A 209 -16.16 19.14 6.22
C ASP A 209 -17.33 18.58 5.39
N ALA A 210 -17.47 17.25 5.33
CA ALA A 210 -18.59 16.60 4.64
C ALA A 210 -19.95 16.89 5.32
N GLU A 211 -20.00 16.92 6.65
CA GLU A 211 -21.21 17.26 7.41
C GLU A 211 -21.67 18.71 7.12
N ALA A 212 -20.72 19.62 6.91
CA ALA A 212 -21.02 21.01 6.55
C ALA A 212 -21.56 21.18 5.11
N ASN A 213 -21.35 20.19 4.22
CA ASN A 213 -21.86 20.23 2.84
C ASN A 213 -23.33 19.82 2.76
N ASP A 214 -23.77 18.83 3.53
CA ASP A 214 -25.17 18.39 3.59
C ASP A 214 -26.13 19.50 4.02
N ASP A 215 -25.67 20.46 4.84
CA ASP A 215 -26.46 21.62 5.24
C ASP A 215 -26.73 22.59 4.06
N LEU A 216 -25.76 22.76 3.16
CA LEU A 216 -25.85 23.71 2.05
C LEU A 216 -26.82 23.23 0.95
N ASP A 217 -26.86 21.91 0.71
CA ASP A 217 -27.84 21.28 -0.17
C ASP A 217 -29.27 21.44 0.38
N LYS A 218 -29.46 21.29 1.69
CA LYS A 218 -30.77 21.51 2.35
C LYS A 218 -31.25 22.96 2.21
N GLN A 219 -30.35 23.93 2.40
CA GLN A 219 -30.67 25.35 2.23
C GLN A 219 -31.11 25.66 0.79
N LEU A 220 -30.41 25.12 -0.21
CA LEU A 220 -30.75 25.27 -1.64
C LEU A 220 -32.12 24.65 -1.98
N ALA A 221 -32.40 23.46 -1.47
CA ALA A 221 -33.69 22.80 -1.64
C ALA A 221 -34.84 23.61 -1.04
N GLY A 222 -34.61 24.22 0.12
CA GLY A 222 -35.56 25.13 0.77
C GLY A 222 -35.90 26.34 -0.08
N ILE A 223 -34.88 27.11 -0.51
CA ILE A 223 -35.09 28.33 -1.32
C ILE A 223 -35.75 28.00 -2.66
N LYS A 224 -35.35 26.89 -3.30
CA LYS A 224 -35.97 26.44 -4.56
C LYS A 224 -37.47 26.17 -4.40
N LYS A 225 -37.86 25.53 -3.29
CA LYS A 225 -39.27 25.24 -2.99
C LYS A 225 -40.08 26.52 -2.82
N ASP A 226 -39.50 27.53 -2.17
CA ASP A 226 -40.18 28.82 -1.97
C ASP A 226 -40.25 29.65 -3.26
N LEU A 227 -39.21 29.62 -4.10
CA LEU A 227 -39.26 30.22 -5.44
C LEU A 227 -40.36 29.62 -6.30
N ILE A 228 -40.54 28.30 -6.29
CA ILE A 228 -41.62 27.64 -7.05
C ILE A 228 -42.99 28.11 -6.58
N LYS A 229 -43.21 28.22 -5.26
CA LYS A 229 -44.47 28.73 -4.70
C LYS A 229 -44.74 30.18 -5.13
N ASP A 230 -43.73 31.03 -5.06
CA ASP A 230 -43.89 32.44 -5.40
C ASP A 230 -44.08 32.64 -6.91
N ALA A 231 -43.39 31.86 -7.76
CA ALA A 231 -43.63 31.81 -9.20
C ALA A 231 -45.07 31.37 -9.53
N GLN A 232 -45.62 30.39 -8.82
CA GLN A 232 -47.01 29.96 -8.99
C GLN A 232 -48.00 31.08 -8.63
N LYS A 233 -47.76 31.81 -7.53
CA LYS A 233 -48.59 32.98 -7.15
C LYS A 233 -48.54 34.07 -8.21
N ILE A 234 -47.35 34.45 -8.68
CA ILE A 234 -47.16 35.44 -9.77
C ILE A 234 -47.93 34.98 -11.01
N THR A 235 -47.81 33.71 -11.38
CA THR A 235 -48.53 33.13 -12.53
C THR A 235 -50.04 33.25 -12.39
N LEU A 236 -50.59 32.94 -11.22
CA LEU A 236 -52.03 33.04 -10.95
C LEU A 236 -52.52 34.49 -11.05
N ILE A 237 -51.79 35.46 -10.48
CA ILE A 237 -52.15 36.88 -10.54
C ILE A 237 -52.12 37.36 -12.00
N ARG A 238 -51.05 37.06 -12.74
CA ARG A 238 -50.95 37.38 -14.18
C ARG A 238 -52.13 36.81 -14.98
N GLN A 239 -52.51 35.55 -14.73
CA GLN A 239 -53.68 34.95 -15.40
C GLN A 239 -55.01 35.62 -15.04
N GLN A 240 -55.17 36.09 -13.80
CA GLN A 240 -56.37 36.82 -13.38
C GLN A 240 -56.47 38.19 -14.06
N PHE A 241 -55.36 38.94 -14.11
CA PHE A 241 -55.33 40.26 -14.74
C PHE A 241 -55.36 40.19 -16.26
N ALA A 242 -54.81 39.13 -16.88
CA ALA A 242 -54.89 38.91 -18.32
C ALA A 242 -56.33 38.67 -18.82
N LYS A 243 -57.25 38.24 -17.95
CA LYS A 243 -58.69 38.15 -18.27
C LYS A 243 -59.45 39.47 -18.10
N LYS A 244 -58.82 40.46 -17.47
CA LYS A 244 -59.39 41.80 -17.20
C LYS A 244 -58.87 42.87 -18.17
N LEU A 245 -57.74 42.61 -18.84
CA LEU A 245 -57.24 43.33 -20.01
C LEU A 245 -58.04 42.97 -21.26
#